data_AF-A0A0C4YCL3-F1
#
_entry.id   AF-A0A0C4YCL3-F1
#
_cell.length_a   1.000
_cell.length_b   1.000
_cell.length_c   1.000
_cell.angle_alpha   90.00
_cell.angle_beta   90.00
_cell.angle_gamma   90.00
#
_symmetry.space_group_name_H-M   'P 1'
#
loop_
_entity.id
_entity.type
_entity.pdbx_description
1 polymer ?
#
loop_
_entity_poly.entity_id
_entity_poly.type
_entity_poly.pdbx_seq_one_letter_code
_entity_poly.pdbx_strand_id
1 'polypeptide(L)'
;MMAIADIFEALTAPDRPYRKAKTLSESIHIMSCMKRDQHIDPDLFELFLVSGVYRDYAAQFMNKERIDNVDIGRCVHDELAR
;
A
#
# COMPACT_ATOMS: atom_id res chain seq x y z
N MET A 1 -6.74 0.49 -15.95
CA MET A 1 -6.91 -0.30 -14.71
C MET A 1 -5.69 -1.18 -14.56
N MET A 2 -4.93 -1.03 -13.48
CA MET A 2 -3.74 -1.85 -13.15
C MET A 2 -4.09 -2.74 -11.96
N ALA A 3 -3.46 -3.92 -11.85
CA ALA A 3 -3.73 -4.83 -10.73
C ALA A 3 -3.09 -4.29 -9.44
N ILE A 4 -3.85 -4.29 -8.35
CA ILE A 4 -3.43 -3.78 -7.04
C ILE A 4 -2.17 -4.49 -6.50
N ALA A 5 -2.03 -5.79 -6.78
CA ALA A 5 -0.90 -6.60 -6.37
C ALA A 5 0.41 -6.16 -7.06
N ASP A 6 0.39 -5.91 -8.37
CA ASP A 6 1.57 -5.47 -9.13
C ASP A 6 2.09 -4.12 -8.63
N ILE A 7 1.18 -3.19 -8.33
CA ILE A 7 1.51 -1.88 -7.77
C ILE A 7 2.16 -2.03 -6.40
N PHE A 8 1.55 -2.85 -5.53
CA PHE A 8 2.06 -3.06 -4.18
C PHE A 8 3.42 -3.75 -4.19
N GLU A 9 3.61 -4.77 -5.03
CA GLU A 9 4.90 -5.43 -5.23
C GLU A 9 5.95 -4.43 -5.72
N ALA A 10 5.65 -3.64 -6.75
CA ALA A 10 6.58 -2.64 -7.27
C ALA A 10 6.98 -1.56 -6.25
N LEU A 11 6.05 -1.15 -5.38
CA LEU A 11 6.32 -0.16 -4.31
C LEU A 11 7.12 -0.74 -3.14
N THR A 12 6.96 -2.03 -2.86
CA THR A 12 7.62 -2.73 -1.74
C THR A 12 8.91 -3.43 -2.15
N ALA A 13 9.14 -3.63 -3.45
CA ALA A 13 10.33 -4.27 -3.99
C ALA A 13 11.63 -3.63 -3.45
N PRO A 14 12.61 -4.45 -3.06
CA PRO A 14 13.89 -3.96 -2.55
C PRO A 14 14.78 -3.36 -3.66
N ASP A 15 14.46 -3.60 -4.93
CA ASP A 15 15.27 -3.18 -6.06
C ASP A 15 15.15 -1.67 -6.29
N ARG A 16 16.12 -0.90 -5.77
CA ARG A 16 17.11 -0.19 -6.61
C ARG A 16 18.34 0.19 -5.76
N PRO A 17 19.57 0.06 -6.29
CA PRO A 17 20.81 0.49 -5.62
C PRO A 17 20.87 1.99 -5.23
N TYR A 18 19.91 2.80 -5.68
CA TYR A 18 19.88 4.25 -5.50
C TYR A 18 18.57 4.79 -4.91
N ARG A 19 17.61 3.94 -4.52
CA ARG A 19 16.37 4.39 -3.85
C ARG A 19 16.17 3.61 -2.57
N LYS A 20 15.98 4.34 -1.48
CA LYS A 20 15.57 3.78 -0.20
C LYS A 20 14.21 3.13 -0.41
N ALA A 21 14.14 1.81 -0.18
CA ALA A 21 12.93 1.05 -0.35
C ALA A 21 11.89 1.51 0.69
N LYS A 22 10.63 1.66 0.27
CA LYS A 22 9.57 2.32 1.06
C LYS A 22 9.15 1.48 2.25
N THR A 23 8.69 2.12 3.34
CA THR A 23 8.02 1.40 4.42
C THR A 23 6.64 0.92 3.97
N LEU A 24 6.05 0.00 4.73
CA LEU A 24 4.72 -0.52 4.45
C LEU A 24 3.68 0.61 4.44
N SER A 25 3.73 1.51 5.42
CA SER A 25 2.84 2.67 5.52
C SER A 25 3.01 3.64 4.34
N GLU A 26 4.25 3.89 3.88
CA GLU A 26 4.51 4.72 2.70
C GLU A 26 3.93 4.12 1.42
N SER A 27 4.05 2.80 1.23
CA SER A 27 3.46 2.11 0.07
C SER A 27 1.94 2.22 0.07
N ILE A 28 1.29 1.96 1.22
CA ILE A 28 -0.17 2.09 1.35
C ILE A 28 -0.63 3.53 1.15
N HIS A 29 0.13 4.52 1.65
CA HIS A 29 -0.17 5.94 1.43
C HIS A 29 -0.13 6.32 -0.06
N ILE A 30 0.86 5.84 -0.79
CA ILE A 30 0.95 6.07 -2.25
C ILE A 30 -0.24 5.43 -2.97
N MET A 31 -0.60 4.20 -2.61
CA MET A 31 -1.77 3.53 -3.19
C MET A 31 -3.07 4.27 -2.87
N SER A 32 -3.19 4.87 -1.68
CA SER A 32 -4.33 5.74 -1.33
C SER A 32 -4.41 6.99 -2.20
N CYS A 33 -3.26 7.58 -2.58
CA CYS A 33 -3.23 8.68 -3.55
C CYS A 33 -3.63 8.19 -4.95
N MET A 34 -3.14 7.01 -5.38
CA MET A 34 -3.51 6.42 -6.67
C MET A 34 -5.01 6.05 -6.75
N LYS A 35 -5.62 5.64 -5.63
CA LYS A 35 -7.07 5.47 -5.48
C LYS A 35 -7.79 6.79 -5.75
N ARG A 36 -7.38 7.88 -5.09
CA ARG A 36 -7.96 9.22 -5.27
C ARG A 36 -7.83 9.70 -6.71
N ASP A 37 -6.71 9.40 -7.36
CA ASP A 37 -6.46 9.75 -8.76
C ASP A 37 -7.13 8.77 -9.76
N GLN A 38 -8.00 7.85 -9.28
CA GLN A 38 -8.75 6.87 -10.06
C GLN A 38 -7.87 5.87 -10.86
N HIS A 39 -6.61 5.68 -10.45
CA HIS A 39 -5.72 4.67 -11.03
C HIS A 39 -5.97 3.26 -10.46
N ILE A 40 -6.53 3.17 -9.27
CA ILE A 40 -6.88 1.94 -8.54
C ILE A 40 -8.37 1.97 -8.22
N ASP A 41 -9.03 0.82 -8.32
CA ASP A 41 -10.41 0.65 -7.89
C ASP A 41 -10.53 0.79 -6.35
N PRO A 42 -11.37 1.71 -5.84
CA PRO A 42 -11.54 1.92 -4.41
C PRO A 42 -11.99 0.69 -3.63
N ASP A 43 -12.90 -0.10 -4.18
CA ASP A 43 -13.45 -1.28 -3.51
C ASP A 43 -12.39 -2.38 -3.40
N LEU A 44 -11.56 -2.55 -4.45
CA LEU A 44 -10.43 -3.47 -4.40
C LEU A 44 -9.34 -3.02 -3.43
N PHE A 45 -9.08 -1.71 -3.34
CA PHE A 45 -8.12 -1.17 -2.38
C PHE A 45 -8.58 -1.35 -0.94
N GLU A 46 -9.86 -1.07 -0.66
CA GLU A 46 -10.46 -1.32 0.65
C GLU A 46 -10.40 -2.81 1.01
N LEU A 47 -10.82 -3.69 0.10
CA LEU A 47 -10.76 -5.14 0.32
C LEU A 47 -9.33 -5.61 0.61
N PHE A 48 -8.34 -5.09 -0.12
CA PHE A 48 -6.92 -5.43 0.09
C PHE A 48 -6.41 -5.04 1.48
N LEU A 49 -6.87 -3.90 2.02
CA LEU A 49 -6.53 -3.46 3.38
C LEU A 49 -7.29 -4.26 4.45
N VAL A 50 -8.61 -4.37 4.31
CA VAL A 50 -9.48 -5.02 5.30
C VAL A 50 -9.20 -6.51 5.42
N SER A 51 -8.87 -7.17 4.31
CA SER A 51 -8.48 -8.60 4.31
C SER A 51 -7.12 -8.85 4.97
N GLY A 52 -6.29 -7.82 5.16
CA GLY A 52 -4.96 -7.96 5.74
C GLY A 52 -3.91 -8.57 4.79
N VAL A 53 -4.24 -8.80 3.52
CA VAL A 53 -3.34 -9.42 2.52
C VAL A 53 -2.03 -8.65 2.40
N TYR A 54 -2.08 -7.31 2.45
CA TYR A 54 -0.88 -6.46 2.42
C TYR A 54 0.11 -6.77 3.55
N ARG A 55 -0.40 -7.10 4.75
CA ARG A 55 0.40 -7.41 5.93
C ARG A 55 0.99 -8.81 5.83
N ASP A 56 0.21 -9.77 5.35
CA ASP A 56 0.67 -11.15 5.16
C ASP A 56 1.75 -11.23 4.08
N TYR A 57 1.61 -10.46 3.01
CA TYR A 57 2.67 -10.28 2.01
C TYR A 57 3.90 -9.62 2.63
N ALA A 58 3.74 -8.51 3.35
CA ALA A 58 4.86 -7.79 3.96
C ALA A 58 5.64 -8.69 4.92
N ALA A 59 4.95 -9.50 5.73
CA ALA A 59 5.58 -10.44 6.65
C ALA A 59 6.42 -11.53 5.95
N GLN A 60 6.05 -11.92 4.73
CA GLN A 60 6.74 -12.94 3.95
C GLN A 60 7.88 -12.38 3.09
N PHE A 61 7.73 -11.18 2.53
CA PHE A 61 8.61 -10.68 1.47
C PHE A 61 9.35 -9.38 1.81
N MET A 62 8.96 -8.66 2.87
CA MET A 62 9.62 -7.41 3.27
C MET A 62 10.56 -7.61 4.47
N ASN A 63 11.61 -6.78 4.54
CA ASN A 63 12.46 -6.70 5.73
C ASN A 63 11.66 -6.17 6.92
N LYS A 64 11.79 -6.80 8.09
CA LYS A 64 11.05 -6.44 9.31
C LYS A 64 11.18 -4.95 9.70
N GLU A 65 12.33 -4.34 9.43
CA GLU A 65 12.59 -2.91 9.69
C GLU A 65 11.71 -1.97 8.85
N ARG A 66 11.14 -2.45 7.75
CA ARG A 66 10.25 -1.70 6.84
C ARG A 66 8.76 -1.99 7.10
N ILE A 67 8.44 -2.96 7.95
CA ILE A 67 7.07 -3.31 8.31
C ILE A 67 6.69 -2.46 9.53
N ASP A 68 6.21 -1.25 9.24
CA ASP A 68 5.68 -0.32 10.23
C ASP A 68 4.17 -0.45 10.36
N ASN A 69 3.60 0.26 11.34
CA ASN A 69 2.17 0.23 11.58
C ASN A 69 1.42 1.00 10.50
N VAL A 70 0.34 0.41 9.96
CA VAL A 70 -0.51 1.03 8.94
C VAL A 70 -1.87 1.35 9.55
N ASP A 71 -2.24 2.63 9.55
CA ASP A 71 -3.57 3.07 9.95
C ASP A 71 -4.53 2.96 8.76
N ILE A 72 -5.17 1.80 8.63
CA ILE A 72 -6.11 1.52 7.53
C ILE A 72 -7.39 2.39 7.62
N GLY A 73 -7.77 2.85 8.81
CA GLY A 73 -8.99 3.65 9.01
C GLY A 73 -8.91 4.96 8.25
N ARG A 74 -7.72 5.58 8.24
CA ARG A 74 -7.44 6.81 7.50
C ARG A 74 -7.37 6.62 5.97
N CYS A 75 -7.13 5.40 5.49
CA CYS A 75 -6.97 5.10 4.06
C CYS A 75 -8.28 4.65 3.40
N VAL A 76 -9.15 3.99 4.17
CA VAL A 76 -10.45 3.49 3.72
C VAL A 76 -11.52 4.58 3.78
N HIS A 77 -11.60 5.31 4.89
CA HIS A 77 -12.49 6.46 5.00
C HIS A 77 -11.77 7.72 4.53
N ASP A 78 -12.09 8.16 3.31
CA ASP A 78 -11.71 9.47 2.75
C ASP A 78 -12.45 10.62 3.50
N GLU A 79 -12.39 10.66 4.83
CA GLU A 79 -13.02 11.71 5.65
C GLU A 79 -12.16 12.96 5.85
N LEU A 80 -11.05 13.11 5.13
CA LEU A 80 -10.20 14.30 5.21
C LEU A 80 -10.04 14.99 3.86
N ALA A 81 -11.12 15.60 3.38
CA ALA A 81 -11.12 16.93 2.76
C ALA A 81 -12.57 17.40 2.48
N ARG A 82 -13.19 18.06 3.47
CA ARG A 82 -14.13 19.17 3.22
C ARG A 82 -13.43 20.46 3.60
#